data_AF-A0AA39DWG1-F1
#
_entry.id   AF-A0AA39DWG1-F1
#
_cell.length_a   1.000
_cell.length_b   1.000
_cell.length_c   1.000
_cell.angle_alpha   90.00
_cell.angle_beta   90.00
_cell.angle_gamma   90.00
#
_symmetry.space_group_name_H-M   'P 1'
#
loop_
_entity.id
_entity.type
_entity.pdbx_description
1 polymer ?
#
loop_
_entity_poly.entity_id
_entity_poly.type
_entity_poly.pdbx_seq_one_letter_code
_entity_poly.pdbx_strand_id
1 'polypeptide(L)'
;MGSIPDPGDISGGLNPPSFDDFQKQTSLMTSCTLLWKELSDHFTSLEKNLQKKSEALKNKFQTLDHHTKESLGVLKKREVTIDGSVEIALGKVEESREAALIALLKGTQDGEVDDSEGLLLKLKSFCLKMDSKEFWRFITARKKELDVLRAQTPEALAECVDPAKFVLEAISEVFPVDKRVEKSERSNDLGWACVLVLESLIPVVVDPVLGKSRLLVTPSVKERAKDIAETWKASLDQRGGIENVKTPDVHTFLQHLVTFGIVKEEDVDLYRKLVVGSAWRKQMPKLAVSLGLGDKMADMIEELVNRGQQVDAVHFTYEVGLVDKFPPVPLLKAFLKDSKKAATSILEDPNNSGRAVVCLASIHPD
;
A
#
# COMPACT_ATOMS: atom_id res chain seq x y z
N MET A 1 24.58 32.81 99.10
CA MET A 1 23.86 31.60 99.57
C MET A 1 23.37 30.87 98.33
N GLY A 2 23.69 29.59 98.17
CA GLY A 2 23.29 28.81 97.00
C GLY A 2 24.17 27.59 96.77
N SER A 3 24.07 26.65 97.71
CA SER A 3 24.47 25.24 97.79
C SER A 3 25.24 24.57 96.64
N ILE A 4 26.38 23.99 97.02
CA ILE A 4 27.03 22.85 96.36
C ILE A 4 26.19 21.60 96.64
N PRO A 5 25.83 20.77 95.64
CA PRO A 5 25.29 19.44 95.89
C PRO A 5 26.42 18.40 96.07
N ASP A 6 26.24 17.60 97.11
CA ASP A 6 27.02 16.44 97.55
C ASP A 6 27.04 15.30 96.49
N PRO A 7 28.10 14.50 96.34
CA PRO A 7 28.19 13.42 95.38
C PRO A 7 27.62 12.14 95.99
N GLY A 8 26.36 11.86 95.71
CA GLY A 8 25.75 10.62 96.17
C GLY A 8 24.34 10.43 95.62
N ASP A 9 24.24 9.82 94.44
CA ASP A 9 23.40 8.62 94.28
C ASP A 9 23.72 7.96 92.92
N ILE A 10 24.65 7.02 92.95
CA ILE A 10 24.94 6.12 91.83
C ILE A 10 23.99 4.93 91.95
N SER A 11 22.69 5.20 91.77
CA SER A 11 21.67 4.15 91.71
C SER A 11 21.05 4.19 90.31
N GLY A 12 21.89 3.90 89.32
CA GLY A 12 21.46 3.67 87.94
C GLY A 12 20.56 2.44 87.87
N GLY A 13 19.26 2.66 88.00
CA GLY A 13 18.22 1.70 87.65
C GLY A 13 18.16 1.51 86.14
N LEU A 14 19.17 0.88 85.54
CA LEU A 14 19.04 0.23 84.25
C LEU A 14 18.26 -1.06 84.48
N ASN A 15 16.92 -0.97 84.48
CA ASN A 15 16.11 -2.16 84.25
C ASN A 15 16.55 -2.74 82.89
N PRO A 16 16.91 -4.04 82.81
CA PRO A 16 17.22 -4.65 81.52
C PRO A 16 16.00 -4.47 80.60
N PRO A 17 16.20 -4.14 79.31
CA PRO A 17 15.10 -3.97 78.38
C PRO A 17 14.19 -5.19 78.46
N SER A 18 12.88 -4.97 78.61
CA SER A 18 11.95 -6.09 78.71
C SER A 18 11.97 -6.88 77.40
N PHE A 19 11.74 -8.19 77.46
CA PHE A 19 11.74 -9.05 76.27
C PHE A 19 10.81 -8.52 75.16
N ASP A 20 9.68 -7.92 75.55
CA ASP A 20 8.72 -7.30 74.64
C ASP A 20 9.29 -6.08 73.91
N ASP A 21 10.16 -5.29 74.54
CA ASP A 21 10.81 -4.13 73.91
C ASP A 21 11.86 -4.57 72.89
N PHE A 22 12.58 -5.65 73.20
CA PHE A 22 13.52 -6.28 72.27
C PHE A 22 12.80 -6.87 71.05
N GLN A 23 11.63 -7.48 71.26
CA GLN A 23 10.80 -8.01 70.18
C GLN A 23 10.22 -6.88 69.29
N LYS A 24 9.79 -5.76 69.88
CA LYS A 24 9.36 -4.55 69.14
C LYS A 24 10.50 -3.96 68.32
N GLN A 25 11.71 -3.82 68.90
CA GLN A 25 12.88 -3.34 68.18
C GLN A 25 13.26 -4.27 67.01
N THR A 26 13.20 -5.58 67.22
CA THR A 26 13.46 -6.58 66.17
C THR A 26 12.45 -6.48 65.03
N SER A 27 11.16 -6.31 65.35
CA SER A 27 10.09 -6.11 64.36
C SER A 27 10.29 -4.82 63.55
N LEU A 28 10.61 -3.71 64.22
CA LEU A 28 10.91 -2.44 63.56
C LEU A 28 12.13 -2.55 62.62
N MET A 29 13.21 -3.18 63.09
CA MET A 29 14.42 -3.36 62.28
C MET A 29 14.17 -4.27 61.07
N THR A 30 13.34 -5.31 61.23
CA THR A 30 12.90 -6.17 60.12
C THR A 30 12.06 -5.39 59.12
N SER A 31 11.10 -4.59 59.59
CA SER A 31 10.26 -3.73 58.75
C SER A 31 11.07 -2.69 57.98
N CYS A 32 12.00 -1.99 58.65
CA CYS A 32 12.91 -1.06 57.99
C CYS A 32 13.80 -1.74 56.94
N THR A 33 14.28 -2.96 57.22
CA THR A 33 15.09 -3.74 56.27
C THR A 33 14.28 -4.13 55.03
N LEU A 34 13.02 -4.53 55.23
CA LEU A 34 12.12 -4.89 54.14
C LEU A 34 11.76 -3.68 53.29
N LEU A 35 11.41 -2.55 53.91
CA LEU A 35 11.15 -1.28 53.21
C LEU A 35 12.38 -0.79 52.43
N TRP A 36 13.57 -0.91 53.01
CA TRP A 36 14.81 -0.54 52.32
C TRP A 36 15.06 -1.45 51.11
N LYS A 37 14.78 -2.75 51.23
CA LYS A 37 14.86 -3.70 50.13
C LYS A 37 13.86 -3.36 49.02
N GLU A 38 12.58 -3.13 49.35
CA GLU A 38 11.55 -2.74 48.38
C GLU A 38 11.93 -1.44 47.65
N LEU A 39 12.44 -0.45 48.39
CA LEU A 39 12.89 0.81 47.82
C LEU A 39 14.08 0.61 46.87
N SER A 40 15.07 -0.19 47.28
CA SER A 40 16.24 -0.53 46.45
C SER A 40 15.84 -1.28 45.18
N ASP A 41 14.93 -2.25 45.28
CA ASP A 41 14.42 -3.01 44.15
C ASP A 41 13.65 -2.10 43.19
N HIS A 42 12.84 -1.16 43.71
CA HIS A 42 12.13 -0.18 42.91
C HIS A 42 13.10 0.78 42.17
N PHE A 43 14.13 1.30 42.84
CA PHE A 43 15.15 2.13 42.19
C PHE A 43 15.90 1.38 41.10
N THR A 44 16.27 0.11 41.35
CA THR A 44 16.94 -0.74 40.36
C THR A 44 16.03 -1.00 39.15
N SER A 45 14.73 -1.24 39.39
CA SER A 45 13.74 -1.41 38.33
C SER A 45 13.58 -0.12 37.49
N LEU A 46 13.53 1.04 38.16
CA LEU A 46 13.43 2.33 37.50
C LEU A 46 14.67 2.65 36.66
N GLU A 47 15.87 2.41 37.20
CA GLU A 47 17.13 2.57 36.48
C GLU A 47 17.17 1.70 35.22
N LYS A 48 16.81 0.41 35.35
CA LYS A 48 16.71 -0.51 34.21
C LYS A 48 15.67 -0.05 33.19
N ASN A 49 14.53 0.49 33.62
CA ASN A 49 13.52 1.03 32.71
C ASN A 49 14.05 2.26 31.97
N LEU A 50 14.73 3.17 32.67
CA LEU A 50 15.28 4.40 32.12
C LEU A 50 16.39 4.10 31.12
N GLN A 51 17.25 3.12 31.42
CA GLN A 51 18.29 2.66 30.50
C GLN A 51 17.69 2.04 29.23
N LYS A 52 16.69 1.17 29.35
CA LYS A 52 15.96 0.63 28.19
C LYS A 52 15.32 1.73 27.33
N LYS A 53 14.71 2.74 27.96
CA LYS A 53 14.12 3.88 27.24
C LYS A 53 15.19 4.73 26.56
N SER A 54 16.34 4.96 27.20
CA SER A 54 17.46 5.70 26.64
C SER A 54 18.05 4.98 25.42
N GLU A 55 18.27 3.67 25.51
CA GLU A 55 18.72 2.84 24.39
C GLU A 55 17.71 2.84 23.24
N ALA A 56 16.42 2.67 23.53
CA ALA A 56 15.36 2.75 22.51
C ALA A 56 15.32 4.12 21.81
N LEU A 57 15.53 5.22 22.55
CA LEU A 57 15.58 6.56 22.00
C LEU A 57 16.83 6.79 21.15
N LYS A 58 17.99 6.29 21.60
CA LYS A 58 19.24 6.33 20.83
C LYS A 58 19.10 5.60 19.49
N ASN A 59 18.47 4.42 19.49
CA ASN A 59 18.20 3.67 18.26
C ASN A 59 17.28 4.47 17.32
N LYS A 60 16.20 5.08 17.85
CA LYS A 60 15.32 5.96 17.06
C LYS A 60 16.08 7.14 16.43
N PHE A 61 16.97 7.79 17.18
CA PHE A 61 17.79 8.88 16.64
C PHE A 61 18.71 8.41 15.52
N GLN A 62 19.34 7.25 15.64
CA GLN A 62 20.18 6.69 14.60
C GLN A 62 19.38 6.35 13.34
N THR A 63 18.19 5.77 13.49
CA THR A 63 17.28 5.51 12.36
C THR A 63 16.88 6.81 11.66
N LEU A 64 16.50 7.84 12.41
CA LEU A 64 16.12 9.14 11.85
C LEU A 64 17.30 9.84 11.14
N ASP A 65 18.49 9.81 11.72
CA ASP A 65 19.69 10.37 11.11
C ASP A 65 20.04 9.66 9.79
N HIS A 66 19.95 8.33 9.76
CA HIS A 66 20.15 7.55 8.54
C HIS A 66 19.13 7.92 7.47
N HIS A 67 17.83 7.91 7.81
CA HIS A 67 16.75 8.29 6.91
C HIS A 67 16.90 9.72 6.37
N THR A 68 17.36 10.65 7.21
CA THR A 68 17.60 12.05 6.82
C THR A 68 18.76 12.14 5.83
N LYS A 69 19.87 11.42 6.07
CA LYS A 69 21.01 11.37 5.14
C LYS A 69 20.63 10.75 3.80
N GLU A 70 19.84 9.68 3.81
CA GLU A 70 19.33 9.07 2.58
C GLU A 70 18.44 10.04 1.80
N SER A 71 17.49 10.68 2.48
CA SER A 71 16.58 11.67 1.88
C SER A 71 17.34 12.85 1.25
N LEU A 72 18.35 13.38 1.95
CA LEU A 72 19.23 14.43 1.43
C LEU A 72 20.04 13.95 0.21
N GLY A 73 20.52 12.71 0.23
CA GLY A 73 21.19 12.09 -0.91
C GLY A 73 20.30 12.02 -2.16
N VAL A 74 19.02 11.65 -2.00
CA VAL A 74 18.03 11.65 -3.08
C VAL A 74 17.78 13.06 -3.61
N LEU A 75 17.62 14.05 -2.73
CA LEU A 75 17.43 15.45 -3.14
C LEU A 75 18.63 16.01 -3.89
N LYS A 76 19.85 15.74 -3.43
CA LYS A 76 21.07 16.18 -4.12
C LYS A 76 21.21 15.54 -5.50
N LYS A 77 20.92 14.24 -5.63
CA LYS A 77 20.87 13.57 -6.93
C LYS A 77 19.86 14.25 -7.86
N ARG A 78 18.68 14.58 -7.33
CA ARG A 78 17.65 15.29 -8.09
C ARG A 78 18.12 16.65 -8.57
N GLU A 79 18.72 17.45 -7.70
CA GLU A 79 19.26 18.77 -8.04
C GLU A 79 20.22 18.70 -9.23
N VAL A 80 21.21 17.80 -9.18
CA VAL A 80 22.22 17.63 -10.25
C VAL A 80 21.61 17.09 -11.55
N THR A 81 20.47 16.41 -11.47
CA THR A 81 19.84 15.72 -12.60
C THR A 81 18.77 16.56 -13.30
N ILE A 82 18.23 17.59 -12.63
CA ILE A 82 17.11 18.38 -13.14
C ILE A 82 17.42 18.97 -14.51
N ASP A 83 18.62 19.53 -14.70
CA ASP A 83 18.98 20.19 -15.96
C ASP A 83 18.92 19.22 -17.15
N GLY A 84 19.49 18.02 -16.99
CA GLY A 84 19.43 16.98 -18.03
C GLY A 84 18.01 16.47 -18.29
N SER A 85 17.20 16.28 -17.24
CA SER A 85 15.79 15.87 -17.42
C SER A 85 14.97 16.98 -18.12
N VAL A 86 15.27 18.25 -17.87
CA VAL A 86 14.60 19.40 -18.53
C VAL A 86 15.03 19.50 -19.98
N GLU A 87 16.32 19.34 -20.29
CA GLU A 87 16.83 19.34 -21.66
C GLU A 87 16.19 18.23 -22.51
N ILE A 88 16.11 17.01 -21.98
CA ILE A 88 15.42 15.88 -22.64
C ILE A 88 13.94 16.19 -22.87
N ALA A 89 13.25 16.77 -21.88
CA ALA A 89 11.84 17.10 -21.99
C ALA A 89 11.59 18.20 -23.04
N LEU A 90 12.46 19.21 -23.13
CA LEU A 90 12.38 20.28 -24.12
C LEU A 90 12.56 19.73 -25.54
N GLY A 91 13.59 18.89 -25.76
CA GLY A 91 13.79 18.25 -27.07
C GLY A 91 12.58 17.44 -27.52
N LYS A 92 11.99 16.66 -26.62
CA LYS A 92 10.75 15.89 -26.91
C LYS A 92 9.57 16.77 -27.30
N VAL A 93 9.41 17.94 -26.66
CA VAL A 93 8.33 18.89 -26.97
C VAL A 93 8.53 19.48 -28.37
N GLU A 94 9.77 19.78 -28.77
CA GLU A 94 10.09 20.24 -30.12
C GLU A 94 9.79 19.17 -31.17
N GLU A 95 10.22 17.92 -30.95
CA GLU A 95 9.91 16.78 -31.81
C GLU A 95 8.41 16.52 -31.95
N SER A 96 7.67 16.50 -30.83
CA SER A 96 6.21 16.31 -30.82
C SER A 96 5.50 17.45 -31.56
N ARG A 97 5.99 18.69 -31.43
CA ARG A 97 5.45 19.84 -32.18
C ARG A 97 5.63 19.68 -33.68
N GLU A 98 6.80 19.25 -34.15
CA GLU A 98 7.06 19.00 -35.57
C GLU A 98 6.20 17.85 -36.10
N ALA A 99 6.11 16.75 -35.36
CA ALA A 99 5.28 15.60 -35.70
C ALA A 99 3.78 15.97 -35.80
N ALA A 100 3.28 16.77 -34.87
CA ALA A 100 1.90 17.27 -34.90
C ALA A 100 1.61 18.15 -36.13
N LEU A 101 2.55 19.03 -36.51
CA LEU A 101 2.44 19.85 -37.72
C LEU A 101 2.38 18.98 -38.99
N ILE A 102 3.25 17.96 -39.09
CA ILE A 102 3.26 17.04 -40.22
C ILE A 102 1.95 16.25 -40.29
N ALA A 103 1.42 15.78 -39.15
CA ALA A 103 0.17 15.04 -39.07
C ALA A 103 -1.04 15.88 -39.52
N LEU A 104 -1.06 17.17 -39.17
CA LEU A 104 -2.09 18.11 -39.63
C LEU A 104 -2.01 18.34 -41.16
N LEU A 105 -0.80 18.41 -41.72
CA LEU A 105 -0.60 18.62 -43.15
C LEU A 105 -0.92 17.39 -44.02
N LYS A 106 -0.67 16.17 -43.51
CA LYS A 106 -0.85 14.93 -44.29
C LYS A 106 -2.30 14.45 -44.42
N GLY A 107 -3.20 14.93 -43.57
CA GLY A 107 -4.60 14.45 -43.54
C GLY A 107 -4.71 13.00 -43.07
N THR A 108 -5.80 12.67 -42.37
CA THR A 108 -6.02 11.35 -41.78
C THR A 108 -6.15 10.30 -42.88
N GLN A 109 -5.19 9.36 -43.00
CA GLN A 109 -5.42 8.14 -43.79
C GLN A 109 -6.35 7.23 -42.97
N ASP A 110 -7.64 7.26 -43.30
CA ASP A 110 -8.70 6.41 -42.71
C ASP A 110 -8.65 4.96 -43.24
N GLY A 111 -7.45 4.39 -43.34
CA GLY A 111 -7.28 2.99 -43.69
C GLY A 111 -7.85 2.06 -42.61
N GLU A 112 -8.53 0.98 -43.03
CA GLU A 112 -8.87 -0.12 -42.14
C GLU A 112 -7.61 -0.64 -41.45
N VAL A 113 -7.65 -0.68 -40.13
CA VAL A 113 -6.54 -1.10 -39.27
C VAL A 113 -6.64 -2.60 -39.09
N ASP A 114 -6.03 -3.36 -40.00
CA ASP A 114 -6.03 -4.84 -39.99
C ASP A 114 -4.71 -5.42 -39.42
N ASP A 115 -3.71 -4.59 -39.10
CA ASP A 115 -2.43 -4.99 -38.51
C ASP A 115 -2.05 -4.21 -37.24
N SER A 116 -1.05 -4.73 -36.52
CA SER A 116 -0.55 -4.13 -35.27
C SER A 116 0.11 -2.75 -35.49
N GLU A 117 0.68 -2.49 -36.67
CA GLU A 117 1.34 -1.22 -36.98
C GLU A 117 0.32 -0.09 -37.17
N GLY A 118 -0.77 -0.35 -37.89
CA GLY A 118 -1.88 0.57 -38.04
C GLY A 118 -2.55 0.92 -36.71
N LEU A 119 -2.60 -0.03 -35.76
CA LEU A 119 -3.14 0.22 -34.42
C LEU A 119 -2.29 1.26 -33.69
N LEU A 120 -0.98 1.06 -33.66
CA LEU A 120 -0.03 1.98 -33.04
C LEU A 120 -0.13 3.36 -33.68
N LEU A 121 -0.15 3.45 -35.01
CA LEU A 121 -0.26 4.72 -35.73
C LEU A 121 -1.55 5.48 -35.37
N LYS A 122 -2.67 4.77 -35.22
CA LYS A 122 -3.95 5.38 -34.84
C LYS A 122 -3.92 5.87 -33.38
N LEU A 123 -3.35 5.08 -32.46
CA LEU A 123 -3.13 5.51 -31.08
C LEU A 123 -2.23 6.76 -31.01
N LYS A 124 -1.10 6.77 -31.74
CA LYS A 124 -0.20 7.92 -31.84
C LYS A 124 -0.92 9.15 -32.39
N SER A 125 -1.75 8.99 -33.43
CA SER A 125 -2.56 10.09 -33.98
C SER A 125 -3.48 10.71 -32.92
N PHE A 126 -4.18 9.91 -32.11
CA PHE A 126 -5.02 10.46 -31.04
C PHE A 126 -4.19 11.18 -29.97
N CYS A 127 -3.04 10.62 -29.61
CA CYS A 127 -2.12 11.19 -28.62
C CYS A 127 -1.54 12.54 -29.08
N LEU A 128 -1.08 12.63 -30.33
CA LEU A 128 -0.58 13.86 -30.96
C LEU A 128 -1.65 14.95 -31.04
N LYS A 129 -2.89 14.56 -31.38
CA LYS A 129 -4.04 15.48 -31.46
C LYS A 129 -4.64 15.84 -30.09
N MET A 130 -4.16 15.21 -29.01
CA MET A 130 -4.74 15.30 -27.66
C MET A 130 -6.25 14.95 -27.64
N ASP A 131 -6.69 14.02 -28.50
CA ASP A 131 -8.07 13.54 -28.56
C ASP A 131 -8.28 12.36 -27.60
N SER A 132 -8.40 12.69 -26.32
CA SER A 132 -8.57 11.70 -25.24
C SER A 132 -9.89 10.93 -25.34
N LYS A 133 -10.92 11.52 -25.95
CA LYS A 133 -12.25 10.91 -26.10
C LYS A 133 -12.27 9.84 -27.17
N GLU A 134 -11.77 10.13 -28.37
CA GLU A 134 -11.71 9.11 -29.43
C GLU A 134 -10.67 8.03 -29.13
N PHE A 135 -9.56 8.38 -28.46
CA PHE A 135 -8.64 7.40 -27.88
C PHE A 135 -9.35 6.42 -26.94
N TRP A 136 -10.14 6.94 -25.99
CA TRP A 136 -10.87 6.11 -25.04
C TRP A 136 -11.88 5.18 -25.73
N ARG A 137 -12.64 5.70 -26.70
CA ARG A 137 -13.58 4.89 -27.49
C ARG A 137 -12.88 3.80 -28.29
N PHE A 138 -11.71 4.12 -28.85
CA PHE A 138 -10.92 3.18 -29.64
C PHE A 138 -10.40 2.02 -28.77
N ILE A 139 -9.81 2.31 -27.61
CA ILE A 139 -9.32 1.28 -26.68
C ILE A 139 -10.45 0.39 -26.17
N THR A 140 -11.55 1.00 -25.73
CA THR A 140 -12.65 0.26 -25.11
C THR A 140 -13.39 -0.66 -26.09
N ALA A 141 -13.37 -0.35 -27.39
CA ALA A 141 -13.92 -1.20 -28.44
C ALA A 141 -13.06 -2.45 -28.73
N ARG A 142 -11.76 -2.44 -28.40
CA ARG A 142 -10.78 -3.47 -28.78
C ARG A 142 -10.31 -4.35 -27.61
N LYS A 143 -11.22 -4.72 -26.70
CA LYS A 143 -10.91 -5.57 -25.54
C LYS A 143 -10.19 -6.89 -25.88
N LYS A 144 -10.47 -7.47 -27.06
CA LYS A 144 -9.85 -8.73 -27.53
C LYS A 144 -8.35 -8.59 -27.86
N GLU A 145 -7.89 -7.37 -28.11
CA GLU A 145 -6.51 -7.05 -28.50
C GLU A 145 -5.71 -6.50 -27.30
N LEU A 146 -6.09 -6.89 -26.07
CA LEU A 146 -5.57 -6.33 -24.83
C LEU A 146 -4.04 -6.35 -24.72
N ASP A 147 -3.39 -7.43 -25.15
CA ASP A 147 -1.94 -7.56 -25.05
C ASP A 147 -1.20 -6.66 -26.04
N VAL A 148 -1.75 -6.49 -27.25
CA VAL A 148 -1.24 -5.52 -28.24
C VAL A 148 -1.42 -4.10 -27.72
N LEU A 149 -2.60 -3.79 -27.18
CA LEU A 149 -2.87 -2.49 -26.57
C LEU A 149 -1.90 -2.21 -25.41
N ARG A 150 -1.62 -3.19 -24.55
CA ARG A 150 -0.69 -3.02 -23.43
C ARG A 150 0.74 -2.74 -23.87
N ALA A 151 1.17 -3.33 -24.99
CA ALA A 151 2.50 -3.08 -25.55
C ALA A 151 2.60 -1.71 -26.23
N GLN A 152 1.56 -1.29 -26.96
CA GLN A 152 1.60 -0.12 -27.83
C GLN A 152 1.13 1.18 -27.18
N THR A 153 0.23 1.10 -26.19
CA THR A 153 -0.30 2.30 -25.52
C THR A 153 0.79 3.15 -24.85
N PRO A 154 1.80 2.58 -24.15
CA PRO A 154 2.90 3.37 -23.61
C PRO A 154 3.67 4.14 -24.68
N GLU A 155 3.94 3.49 -25.81
CA GLU A 155 4.65 4.12 -26.93
C GLU A 155 3.82 5.25 -27.55
N ALA A 156 2.51 5.06 -27.68
CA ALA A 156 1.63 6.11 -28.18
C ALA A 156 1.52 7.30 -27.22
N LEU A 157 1.38 7.03 -25.92
CA LEU A 157 1.30 8.07 -24.89
C LEU A 157 2.57 8.92 -24.79
N ALA A 158 3.73 8.38 -25.22
CA ALA A 158 4.98 9.15 -25.28
C ALA A 158 4.93 10.32 -26.28
N GLU A 159 4.03 10.26 -27.27
CA GLU A 159 3.82 11.34 -28.25
C GLU A 159 2.91 12.48 -27.72
N CYS A 160 2.23 12.27 -26.59
CA CYS A 160 1.38 13.29 -25.98
C CYS A 160 2.20 14.46 -25.42
N VAL A 161 1.69 15.68 -25.61
CA VAL A 161 2.27 16.89 -24.99
C VAL A 161 2.16 16.85 -23.46
N ASP A 162 1.02 16.39 -22.94
CA ASP A 162 0.82 16.16 -21.49
C ASP A 162 0.13 14.79 -21.28
N PRO A 163 0.91 13.70 -21.21
CA PRO A 163 0.38 12.34 -21.09
C PRO A 163 -0.46 12.15 -19.81
N ALA A 164 -0.05 12.79 -18.71
CA ALA A 164 -0.71 12.64 -17.42
C ALA A 164 -2.10 13.31 -17.43
N LYS A 165 -2.21 14.52 -17.99
CA LYS A 165 -3.50 15.18 -18.20
C LYS A 165 -4.38 14.41 -19.17
N PHE A 166 -3.81 13.96 -20.29
CA PHE A 166 -4.52 13.19 -21.33
C PHE A 166 -5.19 11.93 -20.75
N VAL A 167 -4.46 11.17 -19.94
CA VAL A 167 -4.99 9.95 -19.29
C VAL A 167 -6.12 10.28 -18.32
N LEU A 168 -6.01 11.33 -17.50
CA LEU A 168 -7.10 11.74 -16.61
C LEU A 168 -8.36 12.13 -17.38
N GLU A 169 -8.23 12.74 -18.55
CA GLU A 169 -9.37 13.09 -19.40
C GLU A 169 -9.98 11.86 -20.08
N ALA A 170 -9.14 10.93 -20.56
CA ALA A 170 -9.59 9.71 -21.22
C ALA A 170 -10.48 8.83 -20.32
N ILE A 171 -10.10 8.67 -19.04
CA ILE A 171 -10.84 7.82 -18.10
C ILE A 171 -12.03 8.52 -17.42
N SER A 172 -12.22 9.83 -17.66
CA SER A 172 -13.09 10.71 -16.86
C SER A 172 -14.61 10.43 -16.94
N GLU A 173 -15.04 9.68 -17.96
CA GLU A 173 -16.41 9.22 -18.15
C GLU A 173 -16.76 8.03 -17.23
N VAL A 174 -15.75 7.26 -16.80
CA VAL A 174 -15.92 6.01 -16.05
C VAL A 174 -15.39 6.12 -14.63
N PHE A 175 -14.26 6.80 -14.44
CA PHE A 175 -13.58 6.96 -13.15
C PHE A 175 -13.50 8.44 -12.79
N PRO A 176 -13.75 8.87 -11.53
CA PRO A 176 -13.95 8.06 -10.31
C PRO A 176 -15.37 7.48 -10.12
N VAL A 177 -16.36 8.03 -10.82
CA VAL A 177 -17.75 7.56 -10.79
C VAL A 177 -18.22 7.44 -12.23
N ASP A 178 -18.90 6.33 -12.54
CA ASP A 178 -19.40 6.09 -13.89
C ASP A 178 -20.57 7.05 -14.20
N LYS A 179 -20.33 7.94 -15.17
CA LYS A 179 -21.28 8.98 -15.62
C LYS A 179 -22.10 8.53 -16.82
N ARG A 180 -21.84 7.34 -17.38
CA ARG A 180 -22.52 6.84 -18.58
C ARG A 180 -24.02 6.65 -18.31
N VAL A 181 -24.83 6.99 -19.29
CA VAL A 181 -26.30 7.02 -19.20
C VAL A 181 -26.90 5.62 -19.05
N GLU A 182 -26.28 4.60 -19.66
CA GLU A 182 -26.72 3.20 -19.60
C GLU A 182 -26.15 2.47 -18.37
N LYS A 183 -26.62 2.83 -17.17
CA LYS A 183 -26.26 2.16 -15.91
C LYS A 183 -26.97 0.81 -15.71
N SER A 184 -27.13 0.02 -16.76
CA SER A 184 -27.66 -1.34 -16.59
C SER A 184 -26.59 -2.23 -15.93
N GLU A 185 -27.02 -3.26 -15.18
CA GLU A 185 -26.11 -4.29 -14.65
C GLU A 185 -25.29 -5.00 -15.75
N ARG A 186 -25.68 -4.83 -17.02
CA ARG A 186 -25.01 -5.36 -18.23
C ARG A 186 -24.07 -4.37 -18.92
N SER A 187 -23.89 -3.16 -18.39
CA SER A 187 -22.86 -2.24 -18.87
C SER A 187 -21.50 -2.94 -18.78
N ASN A 188 -20.76 -2.98 -19.90
CA ASN A 188 -19.43 -3.56 -19.93
C ASN A 188 -18.57 -2.86 -18.86
N ASP A 189 -18.03 -3.66 -17.93
CA ASP A 189 -17.02 -3.19 -16.99
C ASP A 189 -15.81 -2.66 -17.79
N LEU A 190 -15.56 -1.36 -17.65
CA LEU A 190 -14.44 -0.66 -18.28
C LEU A 190 -13.27 -0.43 -17.31
N GLY A 191 -13.33 -0.97 -16.09
CA GLY A 191 -12.23 -0.87 -15.12
C GLY A 191 -10.92 -1.46 -15.66
N TRP A 192 -10.99 -2.51 -16.48
CA TRP A 192 -9.80 -3.05 -17.16
C TRP A 192 -9.12 -2.02 -18.10
N ALA A 193 -9.91 -1.18 -18.78
CA ALA A 193 -9.39 -0.18 -19.70
C ALA A 193 -8.79 1.00 -18.93
N CYS A 194 -9.40 1.41 -17.82
CA CYS A 194 -8.81 2.40 -16.93
C CYS A 194 -7.46 1.92 -16.39
N VAL A 195 -7.39 0.69 -15.89
CA VAL A 195 -6.14 0.07 -15.40
C VAL A 195 -5.10 0.04 -16.51
N LEU A 196 -5.45 -0.43 -17.71
CA LEU A 196 -4.53 -0.50 -18.85
C LEU A 196 -3.91 0.87 -19.15
N VAL A 197 -4.73 1.91 -19.25
CA VAL A 197 -4.28 3.27 -19.61
C VAL A 197 -3.44 3.88 -18.47
N LEU A 198 -3.83 3.67 -17.20
CA LEU A 198 -3.07 4.12 -16.04
C LEU A 198 -1.71 3.40 -15.91
N GLU A 199 -1.68 2.07 -16.09
CA GLU A 199 -0.44 1.29 -16.11
C GLU A 199 0.49 1.75 -17.24
N SER A 200 -0.08 2.01 -18.42
CA SER A 200 0.66 2.45 -19.61
C SER A 200 1.28 3.84 -19.44
N LEU A 201 0.72 4.67 -18.56
CA LEU A 201 1.26 5.99 -18.26
C LEU A 201 2.57 5.94 -17.46
N ILE A 202 2.72 4.96 -16.55
CA ILE A 202 3.89 4.86 -15.64
C ILE A 202 5.23 4.99 -16.38
N PRO A 203 5.55 4.18 -17.41
CA PRO A 203 6.84 4.29 -18.11
C PRO A 203 7.04 5.63 -18.82
N VAL A 204 5.96 6.36 -19.14
CA VAL A 204 6.01 7.65 -19.84
C VAL A 204 6.29 8.80 -18.88
N VAL A 205 5.75 8.73 -17.66
CA VAL A 205 5.92 9.80 -16.64
C VAL A 205 7.09 9.55 -15.70
N VAL A 206 7.85 8.48 -15.86
CA VAL A 206 9.05 8.24 -15.06
C VAL A 206 10.18 9.18 -15.50
N ASP A 207 10.89 9.76 -14.54
CA ASP A 207 12.07 10.60 -14.83
C ASP A 207 13.14 9.75 -15.57
N PRO A 208 13.66 10.23 -16.72
CA PRO A 208 14.57 9.45 -17.56
C PRO A 208 15.90 9.10 -16.87
N VAL A 209 16.26 9.84 -15.81
CA VAL A 209 17.51 9.64 -15.08
C VAL A 209 17.25 9.07 -13.67
N LEU A 210 16.25 9.58 -12.96
CA LEU A 210 15.93 9.14 -11.60
C LEU A 210 14.99 7.93 -11.55
N GLY A 211 14.41 7.53 -12.67
CA GLY A 211 13.53 6.37 -12.74
C GLY A 211 12.29 6.52 -11.85
N LYS A 212 11.79 5.40 -11.33
CA LYS A 212 10.57 5.33 -10.49
C LYS A 212 10.64 6.17 -9.21
N SER A 213 11.83 6.62 -8.80
CA SER A 213 12.01 7.51 -7.66
C SER A 213 11.44 8.92 -7.90
N ARG A 214 11.20 9.31 -9.14
CA ARG A 214 10.55 10.58 -9.48
C ARG A 214 9.60 10.43 -10.66
N LEU A 215 8.34 10.80 -10.43
CA LEU A 215 7.34 10.93 -11.47
C LEU A 215 7.29 12.39 -11.96
N LEU A 216 7.34 12.57 -13.27
CA LEU A 216 7.20 13.81 -14.02
C LEU A 216 5.72 14.12 -14.26
N VAL A 217 5.00 14.40 -13.17
CA VAL A 217 3.61 14.86 -13.18
C VAL A 217 3.56 16.29 -12.67
N THR A 218 2.86 17.19 -13.38
CA THR A 218 2.74 18.59 -12.97
C THR A 218 1.94 18.74 -11.67
N PRO A 219 2.20 19.77 -10.85
CA PRO A 219 1.46 19.99 -9.60
C PRO A 219 -0.06 20.07 -9.80
N SER A 220 -0.51 20.76 -10.87
CA SER A 220 -1.94 20.89 -11.20
C SER A 220 -2.59 19.54 -11.53
N VAL A 221 -1.92 18.69 -12.33
CA VAL A 221 -2.43 17.35 -12.63
C VAL A 221 -2.44 16.48 -11.37
N LYS A 222 -1.43 16.61 -10.51
CA LYS A 222 -1.37 15.90 -9.24
C LYS A 222 -2.49 16.31 -8.27
N GLU A 223 -2.84 17.59 -8.23
CA GLU A 223 -3.98 18.11 -7.45
C GLU A 223 -5.29 17.54 -7.97
N ARG A 224 -5.54 17.62 -9.29
CA ARG A 224 -6.71 16.99 -9.92
C ARG A 224 -6.81 15.49 -9.63
N ALA A 225 -5.67 14.78 -9.67
CA ALA A 225 -5.64 13.36 -9.35
C ALA A 225 -6.02 13.09 -7.88
N LYS A 226 -5.64 13.97 -6.95
CA LYS A 226 -6.10 13.89 -5.55
C LYS A 226 -7.61 14.11 -5.44
N ASP A 227 -8.16 15.11 -6.12
CA ASP A 227 -9.61 15.38 -6.09
C ASP A 227 -10.41 14.19 -6.62
N ILE A 228 -9.92 13.55 -7.68
CA ILE A 228 -10.49 12.31 -8.23
C ILE A 228 -10.46 11.19 -7.18
N ALA A 229 -9.34 11.02 -6.47
CA ALA A 229 -9.21 10.01 -5.43
C ALA A 229 -10.15 10.26 -4.25
N GLU A 230 -10.28 11.51 -3.79
CA GLU A 230 -11.23 11.90 -2.74
C GLU A 230 -12.68 11.69 -3.18
N THR A 231 -13.01 12.03 -4.43
CA THR A 231 -14.34 11.78 -5.01
C THR A 231 -14.67 10.29 -5.04
N TRP A 232 -13.70 9.44 -5.42
CA TRP A 232 -13.88 7.99 -5.40
C TRP A 232 -14.13 7.48 -3.98
N LYS A 233 -13.31 7.91 -3.00
CA LYS A 233 -13.45 7.53 -1.59
C LYS A 233 -14.82 7.95 -1.03
N ALA A 234 -15.26 9.18 -1.28
CA ALA A 234 -16.57 9.66 -0.85
C ALA A 234 -17.73 8.86 -1.47
N SER A 235 -17.54 8.28 -2.65
CA SER A 235 -18.53 7.42 -3.29
C SER A 235 -18.64 6.02 -2.66
N LEU A 236 -17.67 5.59 -1.83
CA LEU A 236 -17.68 4.26 -1.20
C LEU A 236 -18.90 4.08 -0.28
N ASP A 237 -19.21 5.07 0.53
CA ASP A 237 -20.32 5.00 1.48
C ASP A 237 -21.65 4.87 0.74
N GLN A 238 -21.80 5.56 -0.39
CA GLN A 238 -22.99 5.48 -1.25
C GLN A 238 -23.13 4.12 -1.93
N ARG A 239 -22.01 3.42 -2.16
CA ARG A 239 -21.98 2.08 -2.78
C ARG A 239 -22.15 0.95 -1.76
N GLY A 240 -22.44 1.25 -0.50
CA GLY A 240 -22.61 0.26 0.56
C GLY A 240 -21.30 -0.20 1.19
N GLY A 241 -20.26 0.63 1.15
CA GLY A 241 -18.97 0.37 1.77
C GLY A 241 -18.05 -0.55 0.97
N ILE A 242 -16.87 -0.81 1.52
CA ILE A 242 -15.74 -1.51 0.86
C ILE A 242 -16.15 -2.91 0.35
N GLU A 243 -17.03 -3.61 1.07
CA GLU A 243 -17.44 -4.98 0.77
C GLU A 243 -18.26 -5.10 -0.52
N ASN A 244 -18.94 -4.02 -0.94
CA ASN A 244 -19.83 -4.00 -2.10
C ASN A 244 -19.15 -3.42 -3.36
N VAL A 245 -17.90 -2.97 -3.26
CA VAL A 245 -17.18 -2.40 -4.39
C VAL A 245 -16.65 -3.49 -5.30
N LYS A 246 -16.90 -3.35 -6.60
CA LYS A 246 -16.35 -4.26 -7.61
C LYS A 246 -14.83 -4.21 -7.58
N THR A 247 -14.18 -5.37 -7.56
CA THR A 247 -12.70 -5.46 -7.58
C THR A 247 -12.01 -4.69 -8.73
N PRO A 248 -12.53 -4.66 -9.98
CA PRO A 248 -12.02 -3.78 -11.03
C PRO A 248 -11.95 -2.30 -10.65
N ASP A 249 -12.95 -1.79 -9.93
CA ASP A 249 -13.00 -0.39 -9.48
C ASP A 249 -11.93 -0.14 -8.41
N VAL A 250 -11.76 -1.09 -7.48
CA VAL A 250 -10.69 -1.05 -6.47
C VAL A 250 -9.32 -1.03 -7.15
N HIS A 251 -9.09 -1.91 -8.12
CA HIS A 251 -7.84 -1.91 -8.88
C HIS A 251 -7.61 -0.56 -9.57
N THR A 252 -8.63 -0.02 -10.25
CA THR A 252 -8.51 1.29 -10.92
C THR A 252 -8.13 2.39 -9.93
N PHE A 253 -8.75 2.43 -8.75
CA PHE A 253 -8.43 3.40 -7.70
C PHE A 253 -6.99 3.25 -7.19
N LEU A 254 -6.57 2.05 -6.82
CA LEU A 254 -5.22 1.81 -6.31
C LEU A 254 -4.15 2.11 -7.39
N GLN A 255 -4.42 1.71 -8.63
CA GLN A 255 -3.55 2.01 -9.77
C GLN A 255 -3.44 3.52 -10.00
N HIS A 256 -4.54 4.28 -9.89
CA HIS A 256 -4.54 5.74 -9.98
C HIS A 256 -3.64 6.37 -8.91
N LEU A 257 -3.75 5.92 -7.65
CA LEU A 257 -2.90 6.43 -6.56
C LEU A 257 -1.41 6.24 -6.84
N VAL A 258 -1.02 5.04 -7.29
CA VAL A 258 0.35 4.68 -7.62
C VAL A 258 0.85 5.46 -8.83
N THR A 259 0.06 5.52 -9.90
CA THR A 259 0.41 6.16 -11.17
C THR A 259 0.72 7.64 -11.02
N PHE A 260 -0.04 8.35 -10.18
CA PHE A 260 0.17 9.79 -9.93
C PHE A 260 1.01 10.08 -8.67
N GLY A 261 1.43 9.04 -7.94
CA GLY A 261 2.23 9.18 -6.71
C GLY A 261 1.53 10.05 -5.65
N ILE A 262 0.24 9.80 -5.43
CA ILE A 262 -0.64 10.56 -4.52
C ILE A 262 -1.10 9.74 -3.30
N VAL A 263 -0.41 8.64 -3.02
CA VAL A 263 -0.63 7.80 -1.83
C VAL A 263 -0.48 8.63 -0.56
N LYS A 264 -1.43 8.51 0.37
CA LYS A 264 -1.41 9.20 1.65
C LYS A 264 -1.18 8.24 2.81
N GLU A 265 -0.34 8.63 3.76
CA GLU A 265 -0.07 7.83 4.96
C GLU A 265 -1.30 7.70 5.86
N GLU A 266 -2.15 8.73 5.91
CA GLU A 266 -3.41 8.74 6.70
C GLU A 266 -4.44 7.70 6.24
N ASP A 267 -4.39 7.29 4.97
CA ASP A 267 -5.33 6.36 4.36
C ASP A 267 -4.80 4.90 4.30
N VAL A 268 -3.64 4.62 4.90
CA VAL A 268 -2.96 3.31 4.82
C VAL A 268 -3.87 2.14 5.21
N ASP A 269 -4.69 2.31 6.25
CA ASP A 269 -5.59 1.25 6.70
C ASP A 269 -6.76 1.02 5.72
N LEU A 270 -7.22 2.05 5.01
CA LEU A 270 -8.18 1.91 3.92
C LEU A 270 -7.55 1.13 2.77
N TYR A 271 -6.34 1.48 2.36
CA TYR A 271 -5.62 0.78 1.28
C TYR A 271 -5.41 -0.69 1.62
N ARG A 272 -5.00 -1.01 2.87
CA ARG A 272 -4.87 -2.38 3.36
C ARG A 272 -6.17 -3.17 3.21
N LYS A 273 -7.30 -2.61 3.67
CA LYS A 273 -8.62 -3.25 3.58
C LYS A 273 -9.03 -3.52 2.12
N LEU A 274 -8.82 -2.54 1.24
CA LEU A 274 -9.12 -2.65 -0.19
C LEU A 274 -8.30 -3.76 -0.86
N VAL A 275 -7.00 -3.83 -0.56
CA VAL A 275 -6.10 -4.87 -1.09
C VAL A 275 -6.51 -6.25 -0.60
N VAL A 276 -6.74 -6.44 0.70
CA VAL A 276 -7.14 -7.75 1.26
C VAL A 276 -8.50 -8.18 0.70
N GLY A 277 -9.48 -7.27 0.62
CA GLY A 277 -10.80 -7.56 0.05
C GLY A 277 -10.76 -7.93 -1.44
N SER A 278 -9.70 -7.55 -2.15
CA SER A 278 -9.52 -7.84 -3.59
C SER A 278 -8.36 -8.81 -3.87
N ALA A 279 -7.86 -9.54 -2.87
CA ALA A 279 -6.59 -10.28 -2.93
C ALA A 279 -6.49 -11.34 -4.04
N TRP A 280 -7.62 -11.85 -4.51
CA TRP A 280 -7.70 -12.80 -5.63
C TRP A 280 -7.17 -12.27 -6.97
N ARG A 281 -6.98 -10.95 -7.10
CA ARG A 281 -6.36 -10.35 -8.28
C ARG A 281 -4.84 -10.43 -8.22
N LYS A 282 -4.25 -11.00 -9.27
CA LYS A 282 -2.79 -11.15 -9.45
C LYS A 282 -1.97 -9.86 -9.30
N GLN A 283 -2.53 -8.67 -9.54
CA GLN A 283 -1.77 -7.41 -9.39
C GLN A 283 -1.76 -6.84 -7.97
N MET A 284 -2.61 -7.33 -7.07
CA MET A 284 -2.79 -6.72 -5.74
C MET A 284 -1.52 -6.71 -4.88
N PRO A 285 -0.68 -7.77 -4.85
CA PRO A 285 0.56 -7.72 -4.07
C PRO A 285 1.53 -6.62 -4.54
N LYS A 286 1.69 -6.47 -5.85
CA LYS A 286 2.55 -5.44 -6.45
C LYS A 286 2.07 -4.04 -6.12
N LEU A 287 0.76 -3.84 -6.18
CA LEU A 287 0.14 -2.59 -5.78
C LEU A 287 0.31 -2.34 -4.29
N ALA A 288 0.15 -3.34 -3.43
CA ALA A 288 0.34 -3.20 -1.99
C ALA A 288 1.73 -2.65 -1.64
N VAL A 289 2.77 -3.21 -2.25
CA VAL A 289 4.15 -2.72 -2.10
C VAL A 289 4.28 -1.28 -2.59
N SER A 290 3.71 -0.97 -3.76
CA SER A 290 3.75 0.37 -4.36
C SER A 290 2.95 1.43 -3.58
N LEU A 291 1.97 1.00 -2.78
CA LEU A 291 1.18 1.82 -1.86
C LEU A 291 1.85 2.01 -0.49
N GLY A 292 3.04 1.45 -0.29
CA GLY A 292 3.76 1.54 0.98
C GLY A 292 3.25 0.58 2.06
N LEU A 293 2.53 -0.49 1.71
CA LEU A 293 2.03 -1.49 2.66
C LEU A 293 3.06 -2.60 2.97
N GLY A 294 4.30 -2.45 2.54
CA GLY A 294 5.34 -3.49 2.60
C GLY A 294 5.59 -4.04 4.01
N ASP A 295 5.58 -3.18 5.02
CA ASP A 295 5.73 -3.52 6.44
C ASP A 295 4.51 -4.30 6.98
N LYS A 296 3.30 -4.00 6.50
CA LYS A 296 2.05 -4.66 6.88
C LYS A 296 1.77 -5.96 6.11
N MET A 297 2.61 -6.33 5.15
CA MET A 297 2.39 -7.49 4.27
C MET A 297 2.28 -8.80 5.04
N ALA A 298 3.08 -8.99 6.10
CA ALA A 298 3.02 -10.21 6.88
C ALA A 298 1.67 -10.37 7.58
N ASP A 299 1.13 -9.28 8.15
CA ASP A 299 -0.17 -9.28 8.82
C ASP A 299 -1.32 -9.50 7.82
N MET A 300 -1.17 -8.99 6.59
CA MET A 300 -2.13 -9.20 5.50
C MET A 300 -2.13 -10.67 5.04
N ILE A 301 -0.94 -11.28 4.90
CA ILE A 301 -0.81 -12.70 4.54
C ILE A 301 -1.44 -13.59 5.62
N GLU A 302 -1.18 -13.30 6.89
CA GLU A 302 -1.80 -14.01 8.01
C GLU A 302 -3.33 -13.89 7.99
N GLU A 303 -3.85 -12.69 7.73
CA GLU A 303 -5.30 -12.48 7.56
C GLU A 303 -5.88 -13.30 6.40
N LEU A 304 -5.21 -13.36 5.24
CA LEU A 304 -5.65 -14.19 4.10
C LEU A 304 -5.65 -15.68 4.43
N VAL A 305 -4.64 -16.17 5.16
CA VAL A 305 -4.59 -17.56 5.63
C VAL A 305 -5.78 -17.85 6.56
N ASN A 306 -6.07 -16.95 7.50
CA ASN A 306 -7.19 -17.09 8.43
C ASN A 306 -8.56 -17.05 7.73
N ARG A 307 -8.66 -16.35 6.60
CA ARG A 307 -9.87 -16.32 5.74
C ARG A 307 -10.04 -17.56 4.86
N GLY A 308 -9.08 -18.50 4.85
CA GLY A 308 -9.10 -19.65 3.94
C GLY A 308 -8.77 -19.28 2.50
N GLN A 309 -8.02 -18.20 2.28
CA GLN A 309 -7.54 -17.75 0.97
C GLN A 309 -6.06 -18.13 0.80
N GLN A 310 -5.73 -19.42 0.96
CA GLN A 310 -4.33 -19.87 0.97
C GLN A 310 -3.64 -19.66 -0.38
N VAL A 311 -4.35 -19.79 -1.50
CA VAL A 311 -3.79 -19.56 -2.84
C VAL A 311 -3.35 -18.10 -2.99
N ASP A 312 -4.20 -17.16 -2.59
CA ASP A 312 -3.91 -15.74 -2.60
C ASP A 312 -2.76 -15.42 -1.64
N ALA A 313 -2.77 -15.97 -0.43
CA ALA A 313 -1.71 -15.80 0.56
C ALA A 313 -0.33 -16.26 0.04
N VAL A 314 -0.29 -17.38 -0.68
CA VAL A 314 0.95 -17.87 -1.33
C VAL A 314 1.43 -16.90 -2.39
N HIS A 315 0.53 -16.36 -3.21
CA HIS A 315 0.88 -15.38 -4.22
C HIS A 315 1.44 -14.09 -3.59
N PHE A 316 0.80 -13.58 -2.53
CA PHE A 316 1.32 -12.45 -1.75
C PHE A 316 2.71 -12.77 -1.17
N THR A 317 2.90 -13.96 -0.61
CA THR A 317 4.16 -14.41 0.00
C THR A 317 5.32 -14.37 -1.00
N TYR A 318 5.11 -14.86 -2.23
CA TYR A 318 6.13 -14.85 -3.26
C TYR A 318 6.51 -13.44 -3.70
N GLU A 319 5.52 -12.55 -3.89
CA GLU A 319 5.80 -11.19 -4.36
C GLU A 319 6.70 -10.42 -3.39
N VAL A 320 6.51 -10.61 -2.08
CA VAL A 320 7.28 -9.88 -1.06
C VAL A 320 8.41 -10.68 -0.43
N GLY A 321 8.71 -11.87 -0.96
CA GLY A 321 9.84 -12.69 -0.51
C GLY A 321 9.72 -13.23 0.92
N LEU A 322 8.50 -13.41 1.45
CA LEU A 322 8.26 -13.90 2.82
C LEU A 322 8.11 -15.43 2.90
N VAL A 323 8.71 -16.16 1.96
CA VAL A 323 8.58 -17.62 1.79
C VAL A 323 9.03 -18.39 3.03
N ASP A 324 10.04 -17.89 3.75
CA ASP A 324 10.53 -18.50 4.98
C ASP A 324 9.52 -18.40 6.13
N LYS A 325 8.79 -17.27 6.21
CA LYS A 325 7.79 -17.03 7.26
C LYS A 325 6.46 -17.73 6.95
N PHE A 326 6.10 -17.81 5.66
CA PHE A 326 4.86 -18.42 5.20
C PHE A 326 5.13 -19.52 4.15
N PRO A 327 5.59 -20.71 4.57
CA PRO A 327 5.97 -21.76 3.63
C PRO A 327 4.79 -22.18 2.72
N PRO A 328 4.91 -22.08 1.38
CA PRO A 328 3.80 -22.34 0.47
C PRO A 328 3.28 -23.78 0.50
N VAL A 329 4.18 -24.76 0.62
CA VAL A 329 3.80 -26.19 0.57
C VAL A 329 2.91 -26.57 1.75
N PRO A 330 3.24 -26.25 3.02
CA PRO A 330 2.33 -26.42 4.15
C PRO A 330 0.98 -25.72 3.97
N LEU A 331 0.96 -24.47 3.49
CA LEU A 331 -0.27 -23.71 3.29
C LEU A 331 -1.19 -24.37 2.26
N LEU A 332 -0.65 -24.79 1.12
CA LEU A 332 -1.41 -25.48 0.07
C LEU A 332 -1.88 -26.88 0.51
N LYS A 333 -1.06 -27.61 1.29
CA LYS A 333 -1.49 -28.89 1.87
C LYS A 333 -2.65 -28.73 2.85
N ALA A 334 -2.62 -27.69 3.68
CA ALA A 334 -3.72 -27.36 4.58
C ALA A 334 -5.00 -27.04 3.79
N PHE A 335 -4.89 -26.20 2.76
CA PHE A 335 -6.00 -25.91 1.85
C PHE A 335 -6.61 -27.17 1.24
N LEU A 336 -5.80 -28.02 0.61
CA LEU A 336 -6.29 -29.28 -0.01
C LEU A 336 -6.96 -30.20 1.00
N LYS A 337 -6.44 -30.28 2.23
CA LYS A 337 -7.04 -31.09 3.31
C LYS A 337 -8.42 -30.55 3.69
N ASP A 338 -8.57 -29.24 3.81
CA ASP A 338 -9.83 -28.62 4.20
C ASP A 338 -10.85 -28.60 3.06
N SER A 339 -10.42 -28.38 1.81
CA SER A 339 -11.27 -28.57 0.62
C SER A 339 -11.76 -30.02 0.50
N LYS A 340 -10.89 -31.01 0.78
CA LYS A 340 -11.28 -32.43 0.75
C LYS A 340 -12.33 -32.75 1.82
N LYS A 341 -12.17 -32.24 3.05
CA LYS A 341 -13.18 -32.39 4.12
C LYS A 341 -14.51 -31.75 3.73
N ALA A 342 -14.49 -30.54 3.18
CA ALA A 342 -15.70 -29.86 2.73
C ALA A 342 -16.42 -30.66 1.62
N ALA A 343 -15.66 -31.19 0.65
CA ALA A 343 -16.21 -32.03 -0.40
C ALA A 343 -16.83 -33.32 0.15
N THR A 344 -16.18 -34.01 1.09
CA THR A 344 -16.74 -35.22 1.73
C THR A 344 -18.02 -34.91 2.50
N SER A 345 -18.08 -33.79 3.23
CA SER A 345 -19.29 -33.39 3.94
C SER A 345 -20.46 -33.03 3.00
N ILE A 346 -20.18 -32.49 1.80
CA ILE A 346 -21.21 -32.22 0.79
C ILE A 346 -21.71 -33.53 0.13
N LEU A 347 -20.82 -34.51 -0.07
CA LEU A 347 -21.16 -35.83 -0.61
C LEU A 347 -22.01 -36.68 0.35
N GLU A 348 -21.84 -36.49 1.66
CA GLU A 348 -22.59 -37.19 2.70
C GLU A 348 -23.98 -36.57 2.98
N ASP A 349 -24.30 -35.40 2.41
CA ASP A 349 -25.60 -34.74 2.52
C ASP A 349 -26.59 -35.27 1.45
N PRO A 350 -27.65 -36.02 1.83
CA PRO A 350 -28.60 -36.60 0.87
C PRO A 350 -29.40 -35.58 0.08
N ASN A 351 -29.39 -34.29 0.47
CA ASN A 351 -30.24 -33.25 -0.10
C ASN A 351 -29.53 -32.33 -1.12
N ASN A 352 -28.28 -32.63 -1.52
CA ASN A 352 -27.43 -31.67 -2.25
C ASN A 352 -26.64 -32.24 -3.45
N SER A 353 -27.17 -33.28 -4.09
CA SER A 353 -26.52 -33.98 -5.24
C SER A 353 -26.14 -33.07 -6.43
N GLY A 354 -26.71 -31.86 -6.53
CA GLY A 354 -26.41 -30.89 -7.59
C GLY A 354 -25.18 -29.99 -7.36
N ARG A 355 -24.62 -29.89 -6.14
CA ARG A 355 -23.49 -28.97 -5.85
C ARG A 355 -22.11 -29.62 -5.89
N ALA A 356 -22.02 -30.94 -5.92
CA ALA A 356 -20.74 -31.66 -5.98
C ALA A 356 -19.91 -31.35 -7.24
N VAL A 357 -20.56 -30.90 -8.32
CA VAL A 357 -19.89 -30.57 -9.61
C VAL A 357 -19.24 -29.18 -9.59
N VAL A 358 -19.68 -28.25 -8.72
CA VAL A 358 -19.20 -26.85 -8.74
C VAL A 358 -17.88 -26.68 -7.96
N CYS A 359 -17.61 -27.48 -6.94
CA CYS A 359 -16.38 -27.36 -6.15
C CYS A 359 -15.12 -27.88 -6.88
N LEU A 360 -15.26 -28.78 -7.87
CA LEU A 360 -14.13 -29.27 -8.67
C LEU A 360 -13.72 -28.28 -9.78
N ALA A 361 -14.65 -27.44 -10.25
CA ALA A 361 -14.37 -26.44 -11.29
C ALA A 361 -13.51 -25.27 -10.77
N SER A 362 -13.55 -24.95 -9.47
CA SER A 362 -12.72 -23.88 -8.87
C SER A 362 -11.25 -24.27 -8.66
N ILE A 363 -10.87 -25.51 -8.96
CA ILE A 363 -9.49 -26.04 -8.80
C ILE A 363 -8.71 -25.98 -10.12
N HIS A 364 -9.36 -25.69 -11.24
CA HIS A 364 -8.71 -25.40 -12.52
C HIS A 364 -9.24 -24.10 -13.14
N PRO A 365 -8.46 -23.01 -13.06
CA PRO A 365 -8.45 -21.99 -14.09
C PRO A 365 -7.23 -22.21 -15.00
N ASP A 366 -7.50 -22.30 -16.30
CA ASP A 366 -6.52 -21.97 -17.35
C ASP A 366 -5.98 -20.54 -17.18
#